data_AF-A0A7R9C1Y1-F1
#
_entry.id   AF-A0A7R9C1Y1-F1
#
_cell.length_a   1.000
_cell.length_b   1.000
_cell.length_c   1.000
_cell.angle_alpha   90.00
_cell.angle_beta   90.00
_cell.angle_gamma   90.00
#
_symmetry.space_group_name_H-M   'P 1'
#
loop_
_entity.id
_entity.type
_entity.pdbx_description
1 polymer ?
#
loop_
_entity_poly.entity_id
_entity_poly.type
_entity_poly.pdbx_seq_one_letter_code
_entity_poly.pdbx_strand_id
1 'polypeptide(L)'
;MRAAGVMQPLIICEQIVQRVAEELKMDPNELRKANLLRTGTKTHYGKVLEDCTLEQCWDECLLQSKFSSRKAEVNSFNKLHDWKKRGISMVPVMFGLAFPGSNLNQAGALVMIYKDGSVLISHAGVEIGQGIHVKLAQIASRVLDIPLESIHTADTATDKIPNATSTAASFTTDLNGPAIKKACEKLVERLRPYKHANPQGGFKDWVQAAYMDRILRTDIVMDIGESLNPAVDIGQIEGAFVQGYGMWMMEDLEFSPSGELRTAGPSNYKIPTSRDVPQEFNVSLLKGSANKHAIYSSKGVGEPPMFLSASVLFAAREAINSRRKQNGIDEYLRLDTPATGDKLRLACGDWLIREAKKTGKVSWRINI
;
A
#
# COMPACT_ATOMS: atom_id res chain seq x y z
N MET A 1 0.60 1.84 16.04
CA MET A 1 1.36 1.96 14.78
C MET A 1 2.78 1.49 15.06
N ARG A 2 3.34 0.61 14.23
CA ARG A 2 4.77 0.23 14.27
C ARG A 2 5.60 1.42 13.72
N ALA A 3 6.80 1.68 14.25
CA ALA A 3 7.64 2.80 13.83
C ALA A 3 7.01 4.20 14.01
N ALA A 4 6.14 4.37 15.01
CA ALA A 4 5.33 5.57 15.20
C ALA A 4 6.18 6.84 15.32
N GLY A 5 5.95 7.82 14.45
CA GLY A 5 6.65 9.11 14.46
C GLY A 5 7.96 9.13 13.65
N VAL A 6 8.44 7.97 13.17
CA VAL A 6 9.66 7.88 12.35
C VAL A 6 9.33 7.81 10.86
N MET A 7 8.24 7.15 10.49
CA MET A 7 7.86 6.94 9.08
C MET A 7 7.50 8.24 8.36
N GLN A 8 6.77 9.12 9.04
CA GLN A 8 6.28 10.39 8.50
C GLN A 8 7.41 11.37 8.13
N PRO A 9 8.41 11.65 8.99
CA PRO A 9 9.52 12.51 8.61
C PRO A 9 10.41 11.85 7.53
N LEU A 10 10.63 10.54 7.56
CA LEU A 10 11.44 9.86 6.55
C LEU A 10 10.84 9.98 5.15
N ILE A 11 9.52 9.85 5.00
CA ILE A 11 8.89 9.99 3.68
C ILE A 11 8.95 11.44 3.18
N ILE A 12 8.84 12.43 4.07
CA ILE A 12 9.01 13.85 3.72
C ILE A 12 10.44 14.09 3.20
N CYS A 13 11.46 13.58 3.90
CA CYS A 13 12.85 13.68 3.46
C CYS A 13 13.06 13.07 2.08
N GLU A 14 12.53 11.87 1.83
CA GLU A 14 12.66 11.23 0.51
C GLU A 14 11.90 11.99 -0.60
N GLN A 15 10.75 12.60 -0.31
CA GLN A 15 10.06 13.46 -1.27
C GLN A 15 10.86 14.73 -1.58
N ILE A 16 11.58 15.29 -0.59
CA ILE A 16 12.51 16.41 -0.80
C ILE A 16 13.65 15.97 -1.72
N VAL A 17 14.26 14.81 -1.47
CA VAL A 17 15.32 14.26 -2.34
C VAL A 17 14.83 14.12 -3.78
N GLN A 18 13.61 13.59 -3.99
CA GLN A 18 13.01 13.49 -5.33
C GLN A 18 12.84 14.86 -5.98
N ARG A 19 12.34 15.86 -5.25
CA ARG A 19 12.18 17.21 -5.78
C ARG A 19 13.53 17.81 -6.17
N VAL A 20 14.53 17.69 -5.31
CA VAL A 20 15.88 18.21 -5.57
C VAL A 20 16.49 17.53 -6.79
N ALA A 21 16.35 16.21 -6.93
CA ALA A 21 16.82 15.48 -8.10
C ALA A 21 16.17 15.97 -9.40
N GLU A 22 14.84 16.20 -9.39
CA GLU A 22 14.12 16.75 -10.54
C GLU A 22 14.59 18.16 -10.91
N GLU A 23 14.79 19.05 -9.93
CA GLU A 23 15.30 20.41 -10.15
C GLU A 23 16.73 20.41 -10.71
N LEU A 24 17.59 19.52 -10.20
CA LEU A 24 18.96 19.36 -10.65
C LEU A 24 19.07 18.56 -11.96
N LYS A 25 17.96 18.01 -12.47
CA LYS A 25 17.94 17.07 -13.61
C LYS A 25 18.92 15.89 -13.41
N MET A 26 19.06 15.46 -12.17
CA MET A 26 19.94 14.38 -11.73
C MET A 26 19.14 13.12 -11.46
N ASP A 27 19.77 11.96 -11.61
CA ASP A 27 19.13 10.72 -11.20
C ASP A 27 18.90 10.70 -9.68
N PRO A 28 17.68 10.39 -9.18
CA PRO A 28 17.43 10.35 -7.74
C PRO A 28 18.33 9.36 -6.99
N ASN A 29 18.74 8.25 -7.61
CA ASN A 29 19.64 7.28 -6.97
C ASN A 29 21.08 7.79 -6.92
N GLU A 30 21.52 8.55 -7.91
CA GLU A 30 22.83 9.23 -7.85
C GLU A 30 22.84 10.27 -6.73
N LEU A 31 21.77 11.06 -6.60
CA LEU A 31 21.64 12.05 -5.54
C LEU A 31 21.60 11.38 -4.16
N ARG A 32 20.84 10.29 -4.00
CA ARG A 32 20.83 9.50 -2.76
C ARG A 32 22.21 8.99 -2.42
N LYS A 33 22.89 8.34 -3.37
CA LYS A 33 24.23 7.76 -3.15
C LYS A 33 25.24 8.83 -2.72
N ALA A 34 25.21 10.00 -3.35
CA ALA A 34 26.09 11.12 -3.01
C ALA A 34 25.86 11.66 -1.58
N ASN A 35 24.65 11.51 -1.04
CA ASN A 35 24.25 12.03 0.27
C ASN A 35 24.11 10.94 1.36
N LEU A 36 24.54 9.71 1.10
CA LEU A 36 24.53 8.65 2.12
C LEU A 36 25.42 9.03 3.31
N LEU A 37 24.93 8.75 4.52
CA LEU A 37 25.70 8.94 5.73
C LEU A 37 26.84 7.91 5.80
N ARG A 38 27.98 8.34 6.34
CA ARG A 38 29.19 7.52 6.47
C ARG A 38 29.65 7.43 7.91
N THR A 39 30.49 6.46 8.21
CA THR A 39 31.21 6.41 9.50
C THR A 39 31.93 7.74 9.75
N GLY A 40 31.82 8.26 10.97
CA GLY A 40 32.32 9.57 11.36
C GLY A 40 31.35 10.73 11.11
N THR A 41 30.23 10.50 10.41
CA THR A 41 29.22 11.56 10.21
C THR A 41 28.52 11.88 11.53
N LYS A 42 28.43 13.17 11.87
CA LYS A 42 27.67 13.65 13.04
C LYS A 42 26.22 13.88 12.64
N THR A 43 25.30 13.17 13.28
CA THR A 43 23.85 13.34 13.10
C THR A 43 23.39 14.72 13.58
N HIS A 44 22.19 15.13 13.16
CA HIS A 44 21.60 16.43 13.52
C HIS A 44 21.39 16.61 15.03
N TYR A 45 21.28 15.52 15.81
CA TYR A 45 21.20 15.53 17.28
C TYR A 45 22.55 15.21 17.96
N GLY A 46 23.65 15.32 17.22
CA GLY A 46 25.00 15.30 17.77
C GLY A 46 25.64 13.92 17.98
N LYS A 47 24.93 12.82 17.71
CA LYS A 47 25.51 11.46 17.73
C LYS A 47 26.43 11.27 16.52
N VAL A 48 27.67 10.83 16.76
CA VAL A 48 28.60 10.42 15.70
C VAL A 48 28.28 8.98 15.30
N LEU A 49 28.23 8.71 13.99
CA LEU A 49 27.99 7.37 13.48
C LEU A 49 29.27 6.55 13.49
N GLU A 50 29.23 5.41 14.16
CA GLU A 50 30.27 4.40 14.17
C GLU A 50 29.80 3.22 13.30
N ASP A 51 30.72 2.61 12.55
CA ASP A 51 30.45 1.40 11.74
C ASP A 51 29.19 1.51 10.84
N CYS A 52 29.06 2.61 10.07
CA CYS A 52 27.91 2.85 9.19
C CYS A 52 27.98 1.97 7.92
N THR A 53 27.00 1.07 7.78
CA THR A 53 26.92 0.05 6.71
C THR A 53 26.01 0.44 5.54
N LEU A 54 25.48 1.68 5.52
CA LEU A 54 24.52 2.13 4.50
C LEU A 54 25.03 1.95 3.07
N GLU A 55 26.29 2.27 2.81
CA GLU A 55 26.89 2.17 1.47
C GLU A 55 27.02 0.71 1.02
N GLN A 56 27.34 -0.21 1.95
CA GLN A 56 27.43 -1.64 1.67
C GLN A 56 26.05 -2.22 1.32
N CYS A 57 25.02 -1.93 2.13
CA CYS A 57 23.65 -2.32 1.84
C CYS A 57 23.18 -1.77 0.48
N TRP A 58 23.51 -0.52 0.18
CA TRP A 58 23.15 0.13 -1.08
C TRP A 58 23.78 -0.57 -2.29
N ASP A 59 25.10 -0.80 -2.25
CA ASP A 59 25.83 -1.40 -3.37
C ASP A 59 25.46 -2.88 -3.57
N GLU A 60 25.26 -3.64 -2.49
CA GLU A 60 24.80 -5.02 -2.58
C GLU A 60 23.38 -5.11 -3.14
N CYS A 61 22.47 -4.22 -2.72
CA CYS A 61 21.10 -4.18 -3.24
C CYS A 61 21.08 -3.78 -4.73
N LEU A 62 21.90 -2.81 -5.13
CA LEU A 62 22.05 -2.40 -6.53
C LEU A 62 22.49 -3.56 -7.43
N LEU A 63 23.46 -4.35 -6.95
CA LEU A 63 23.98 -5.52 -7.65
C LEU A 63 22.95 -6.65 -7.73
N GLN A 64 22.38 -7.06 -6.59
CA GLN A 64 21.45 -8.19 -6.49
C GLN A 64 20.15 -7.96 -7.27
N SER A 65 19.63 -6.74 -7.21
CA SER A 65 18.41 -6.36 -7.94
C SER A 65 18.62 -6.20 -9.45
N LYS A 66 19.88 -6.19 -9.93
CA LYS A 66 20.24 -5.86 -11.33
C LYS A 66 19.63 -4.51 -11.77
N PHE A 67 19.66 -3.53 -10.88
CA PHE A 67 18.88 -2.28 -10.99
C PHE A 67 19.03 -1.59 -12.34
N SER A 68 20.28 -1.39 -12.81
CA SER A 68 20.57 -0.67 -14.05
C SER A 68 19.99 -1.34 -15.29
N SER A 69 20.09 -2.69 -15.38
CA SER A 69 19.50 -3.46 -16.48
C SER A 69 17.98 -3.30 -16.48
N ARG A 70 17.36 -3.47 -15.32
CA ARG A 70 15.90 -3.39 -15.19
C ARG A 70 15.36 -2.00 -15.41
N LYS A 71 16.10 -0.95 -15.06
CA LYS A 71 15.75 0.42 -15.39
C LYS A 71 15.71 0.65 -16.91
N ALA A 72 16.65 0.07 -17.66
CA ALA A 72 16.62 0.10 -19.12
C ALA A 72 15.41 -0.66 -19.70
N GLU A 73 15.05 -1.80 -19.10
CA GLU A 73 13.85 -2.57 -19.47
C GLU A 73 12.55 -1.80 -19.18
N VAL A 74 12.45 -1.14 -18.02
CA VAL A 74 11.32 -0.28 -17.64
C VAL A 74 11.17 0.87 -18.64
N ASN A 75 12.27 1.54 -18.98
CA ASN A 75 12.26 2.61 -19.98
C ASN A 75 11.81 2.12 -21.36
N SER A 76 12.25 0.94 -21.78
CA SER A 76 11.83 0.32 -23.03
C SER A 76 10.34 -0.05 -23.01
N PHE A 77 9.87 -0.67 -21.93
CA PHE A 77 8.46 -1.01 -21.73
C PHE A 77 7.58 0.23 -21.82
N ASN A 78 7.97 1.31 -21.15
CA ASN A 78 7.23 2.57 -21.10
C ASN A 78 7.17 3.28 -22.45
N LYS A 79 8.12 3.07 -23.36
CA LYS A 79 8.05 3.60 -24.73
C LYS A 79 7.05 2.83 -25.60
N LEU A 80 6.87 1.54 -25.33
CA LEU A 80 6.04 0.63 -26.13
C LEU A 80 4.56 0.60 -25.69
N HIS A 81 4.26 1.00 -24.47
CA HIS A 81 2.91 0.87 -23.90
C HIS A 81 2.37 2.21 -23.46
N ASP A 82 1.26 2.67 -24.04
CA ASP A 82 0.67 3.95 -23.67
C ASP A 82 -0.12 3.88 -22.36
N TRP A 83 -0.98 2.88 -22.24
CA TRP A 83 -1.93 2.77 -21.12
C TRP A 83 -1.42 1.99 -19.93
N LYS A 84 -0.21 1.43 -20.01
CA LYS A 84 0.46 0.70 -18.93
C LYS A 84 1.88 1.21 -18.78
N LYS A 85 2.26 1.56 -17.56
CA LYS A 85 3.62 2.00 -17.22
C LYS A 85 4.20 1.16 -16.10
N ARG A 86 5.51 1.04 -16.11
CA ARG A 86 6.32 0.48 -15.03
C ARG A 86 7.18 1.58 -14.43
N GLY A 87 7.56 1.39 -13.19
CA GLY A 87 8.59 2.17 -12.53
C GLY A 87 9.39 1.28 -11.59
N ILE A 88 10.55 1.76 -11.22
CA ILE A 88 11.55 1.08 -10.41
C ILE A 88 12.23 2.12 -9.52
N SER A 89 12.38 1.83 -8.23
CA SER A 89 13.05 2.76 -7.33
C SER A 89 13.81 2.02 -6.23
N MET A 90 14.71 2.74 -5.57
CA MET A 90 15.52 2.23 -4.47
C MET A 90 15.63 3.31 -3.39
N VAL A 91 15.45 2.94 -2.13
CA VAL A 91 15.50 3.86 -0.98
C VAL A 91 16.39 3.26 0.13
N PRO A 92 17.24 4.05 0.78
CA PRO A 92 17.98 3.61 1.97
C PRO A 92 17.14 3.81 3.23
N VAL A 93 17.50 3.13 4.33
CA VAL A 93 16.93 3.39 5.66
C VAL A 93 18.00 3.31 6.75
N MET A 94 17.94 4.23 7.71
CA MET A 94 18.64 4.17 9.01
C MET A 94 17.61 4.50 10.10
N PHE A 95 17.55 3.71 11.18
CA PHE A 95 16.44 3.75 12.14
C PHE A 95 16.92 3.61 13.61
N GLY A 96 16.30 4.34 14.55
CA GLY A 96 16.54 4.27 16.01
C GLY A 96 15.27 3.91 16.82
N LEU A 97 15.37 3.40 18.06
CA LEU A 97 14.30 2.63 18.76
C LEU A 97 13.83 3.25 20.14
N ALA A 98 12.50 3.59 20.38
CA ALA A 98 11.81 4.08 21.68
C ALA A 98 10.18 4.26 21.65
N PHE A 99 9.37 4.53 22.75
CA PHE A 99 7.81 4.47 22.87
C PHE A 99 6.94 5.51 23.75
N PRO A 100 5.59 5.89 23.49
CA PRO A 100 4.24 5.57 24.25
C PRO A 100 2.76 5.75 23.54
N GLY A 101 1.50 5.40 24.09
CA GLY A 101 0.10 5.19 23.39
C GLY A 101 -1.42 5.53 23.97
N SER A 102 -2.64 5.04 23.40
CA SER A 102 -4.19 5.21 23.77
C SER A 102 -5.45 4.35 23.10
N ASN A 103 -6.83 4.74 23.10
CA ASN A 103 -8.27 4.04 23.09
C ASN A 103 -9.38 4.03 21.84
N LEU A 104 -10.71 3.55 21.91
CA LEU A 104 -11.71 3.07 20.79
C LEU A 104 -13.34 3.23 20.77
N ASN A 105 -14.07 3.09 19.56
CA ASN A 105 -15.54 2.68 19.24
C ASN A 105 -15.95 2.50 17.67
N GLN A 106 -16.67 1.44 17.12
CA GLN A 106 -17.01 1.21 15.63
C GLN A 106 -17.98 0.03 15.16
N ALA A 107 -18.23 -0.17 13.82
CA ALA A 107 -18.89 -1.36 13.17
C ALA A 107 -18.36 -1.71 11.73
N GLY A 108 -18.41 -2.99 11.28
CA GLY A 108 -17.80 -3.44 10.01
C GLY A 108 -18.49 -4.59 9.24
N ALA A 109 -18.04 -4.82 8.00
CA ALA A 109 -18.42 -5.95 7.13
C ALA A 109 -17.15 -6.52 6.43
N LEU A 110 -17.25 -7.61 5.69
CA LEU A 110 -16.15 -8.18 4.91
C LEU A 110 -16.72 -8.77 3.61
N VAL A 111 -16.16 -8.38 2.47
CA VAL A 111 -16.54 -8.89 1.15
C VAL A 111 -15.28 -9.35 0.44
N MET A 112 -15.28 -10.60 -0.01
CA MET A 112 -14.18 -11.24 -0.72
C MET A 112 -14.65 -11.72 -2.09
N ILE A 113 -13.92 -11.38 -3.14
CA ILE A 113 -14.11 -11.93 -4.49
C ILE A 113 -12.97 -12.92 -4.76
N TYR A 114 -13.32 -14.17 -5.05
CA TYR A 114 -12.39 -15.24 -5.40
C TYR A 114 -12.06 -15.21 -6.90
N LYS A 115 -10.99 -15.92 -7.26
CA LYS A 115 -10.43 -15.91 -8.63
C LYS A 115 -11.41 -16.43 -9.68
N ASP A 116 -12.32 -17.32 -9.29
CA ASP A 116 -13.35 -17.87 -10.15
C ASP A 116 -14.54 -16.93 -10.37
N GLY A 117 -14.59 -15.79 -9.66
CA GLY A 117 -15.69 -14.82 -9.71
C GLY A 117 -16.74 -15.02 -8.61
N SER A 118 -16.60 -16.04 -7.75
CA SER A 118 -17.48 -16.23 -6.60
C SER A 118 -17.19 -15.18 -5.51
N VAL A 119 -18.22 -14.84 -4.74
CA VAL A 119 -18.16 -13.77 -3.73
C VAL A 119 -18.60 -14.30 -2.38
N LEU A 120 -17.77 -14.10 -1.35
CA LEU A 120 -18.14 -14.34 0.04
C LEU A 120 -18.39 -13.04 0.76
N ILE A 121 -19.53 -12.93 1.42
CA ILE A 121 -19.86 -11.79 2.29
C ILE A 121 -19.97 -12.25 3.75
N SER A 122 -19.48 -11.43 4.67
CA SER A 122 -19.57 -11.62 6.11
C SER A 122 -19.89 -10.28 6.77
N HIS A 123 -20.73 -10.29 7.81
CA HIS A 123 -21.24 -9.10 8.47
C HIS A 123 -21.56 -9.39 9.94
N ALA A 124 -21.72 -8.34 10.75
CA ALA A 124 -21.98 -8.43 12.19
C ALA A 124 -23.40 -8.90 12.54
N GLY A 125 -24.36 -8.74 11.64
CA GLY A 125 -25.74 -9.18 11.86
C GLY A 125 -25.86 -10.70 12.00
N VAL A 126 -26.62 -11.18 12.98
CA VAL A 126 -26.88 -12.61 13.25
C VAL A 126 -28.24 -12.99 12.63
N GLU A 127 -28.29 -14.09 11.88
CA GLU A 127 -29.54 -14.62 11.35
C GLU A 127 -30.33 -15.36 12.43
N ILE A 128 -31.57 -14.92 12.65
CA ILE A 128 -32.53 -15.48 13.61
C ILE A 128 -33.92 -15.66 12.96
N GLY A 129 -33.99 -15.74 11.63
CA GLY A 129 -35.21 -15.97 10.84
C GLY A 129 -35.74 -14.73 10.11
N GLN A 130 -35.10 -13.57 10.25
CA GLN A 130 -35.48 -12.30 9.62
C GLN A 130 -34.97 -12.13 8.19
N GLY A 131 -34.16 -13.09 7.71
CA GLY A 131 -33.64 -13.13 6.34
C GLY A 131 -32.57 -12.07 6.09
N ILE A 132 -31.75 -11.75 7.09
CA ILE A 132 -30.68 -10.74 6.96
C ILE A 132 -29.61 -11.19 5.97
N HIS A 133 -29.22 -12.46 5.95
CA HIS A 133 -28.21 -12.96 5.01
C HIS A 133 -28.66 -12.82 3.56
N VAL A 134 -29.93 -13.13 3.28
CA VAL A 134 -30.53 -13.02 1.95
C VAL A 134 -30.62 -11.55 1.52
N LYS A 135 -31.08 -10.66 2.40
CA LYS A 135 -31.17 -9.21 2.11
C LYS A 135 -29.80 -8.61 1.80
N LEU A 136 -28.76 -8.99 2.54
CA LEU A 136 -27.42 -8.47 2.32
C LEU A 136 -26.76 -9.04 1.05
N ALA A 137 -27.04 -10.30 0.71
CA ALA A 137 -26.62 -10.89 -0.57
C ALA A 137 -27.31 -10.22 -1.76
N GLN A 138 -28.59 -9.87 -1.65
CA GLN A 138 -29.31 -9.08 -2.67
C GLN A 138 -28.71 -7.68 -2.87
N ILE A 139 -28.31 -7.01 -1.78
CA ILE A 139 -27.59 -5.73 -1.86
C ILE A 139 -26.26 -5.91 -2.59
N ALA A 140 -25.47 -6.93 -2.23
CA ALA A 140 -24.19 -7.21 -2.88
C ALA A 140 -24.36 -7.52 -4.38
N SER A 141 -25.36 -8.34 -4.74
CA SER A 141 -25.70 -8.69 -6.13
C SER A 141 -26.01 -7.45 -6.95
N ARG A 142 -26.87 -6.56 -6.43
CA ARG A 142 -27.25 -5.31 -7.11
C ARG A 142 -26.08 -4.35 -7.29
N VAL A 143 -25.17 -4.28 -6.32
CA VAL A 143 -24.01 -3.37 -6.38
C VAL A 143 -22.93 -3.91 -7.31
N LEU A 144 -22.63 -5.21 -7.23
CA LEU A 144 -21.60 -5.87 -8.02
C LEU A 144 -22.04 -6.20 -9.46
N ASP A 145 -23.36 -6.15 -9.73
CA ASP A 145 -23.96 -6.51 -11.01
C ASP A 145 -23.66 -7.97 -11.41
N ILE A 146 -23.88 -8.89 -10.46
CA ILE A 146 -23.66 -10.34 -10.63
C ILE A 146 -24.86 -11.15 -10.12
N PRO A 147 -25.08 -12.38 -10.64
CA PRO A 147 -26.14 -13.26 -10.15
C PRO A 147 -26.02 -13.55 -8.65
N LEU A 148 -27.16 -13.71 -7.98
CA LEU A 148 -27.20 -14.02 -6.55
C LEU A 148 -26.52 -15.37 -6.25
N GLU A 149 -26.59 -16.34 -7.18
CA GLU A 149 -25.91 -17.64 -7.04
C GLU A 149 -24.38 -17.54 -6.96
N SER A 150 -23.79 -16.43 -7.42
CA SER A 150 -22.36 -16.17 -7.31
C SER A 150 -21.95 -15.63 -5.94
N ILE A 151 -22.92 -15.37 -5.04
CA ILE A 151 -22.69 -14.78 -3.71
C ILE A 151 -23.09 -15.77 -2.62
N HIS A 152 -22.14 -16.07 -1.75
CA HIS A 152 -22.35 -16.84 -0.54
C HIS A 152 -22.21 -15.94 0.69
N THR A 153 -23.07 -16.12 1.69
CA THR A 153 -22.98 -15.42 2.97
C THR A 153 -22.39 -16.38 4.00
N ALA A 154 -21.23 -16.03 4.56
CA ALA A 154 -20.62 -16.78 5.65
C ALA A 154 -21.36 -16.52 6.97
N ASP A 155 -21.23 -17.46 7.90
CA ASP A 155 -21.70 -17.30 9.27
C ASP A 155 -21.07 -16.07 9.95
N THR A 156 -21.82 -15.50 10.88
CA THR A 156 -21.36 -14.37 11.70
C THR A 156 -20.27 -14.84 12.65
N ALA A 157 -19.04 -14.34 12.46
CA ALA A 157 -17.89 -14.74 13.26
C ALA A 157 -17.03 -13.52 13.66
N THR A 158 -16.60 -13.50 14.92
CA THR A 158 -15.84 -12.39 15.51
C THR A 158 -14.41 -12.27 14.98
N ASP A 159 -13.86 -13.35 14.39
CA ASP A 159 -12.58 -13.33 13.67
C ASP A 159 -12.70 -12.63 12.30
N LYS A 160 -13.91 -12.52 11.74
CA LYS A 160 -14.17 -11.78 10.51
C LYS A 160 -14.58 -10.35 10.81
N ILE A 161 -15.54 -10.16 11.70
CA ILE A 161 -16.12 -8.86 12.05
C ILE A 161 -15.97 -8.61 13.55
N PRO A 162 -14.85 -8.02 13.99
CA PRO A 162 -14.62 -7.71 15.40
C PRO A 162 -15.45 -6.50 15.85
N ASN A 163 -15.67 -6.38 17.16
CA ASN A 163 -16.35 -5.24 17.81
C ASN A 163 -17.76 -4.94 17.26
N ALA A 164 -18.45 -5.99 16.80
CA ALA A 164 -19.81 -5.92 16.33
C ALA A 164 -20.78 -5.44 17.41
N THR A 165 -21.74 -4.58 17.04
CA THR A 165 -22.90 -4.27 17.89
C THR A 165 -23.95 -5.39 17.79
N SER A 166 -24.84 -5.47 18.78
CA SER A 166 -25.85 -6.53 18.87
C SER A 166 -26.87 -6.46 17.72
N THR A 167 -27.37 -7.63 17.31
CA THR A 167 -28.50 -7.75 16.38
C THR A 167 -29.80 -7.46 17.12
N ALA A 168 -30.15 -6.17 17.20
CA ALA A 168 -31.29 -5.67 17.96
C ALA A 168 -31.89 -4.40 17.33
N ALA A 169 -32.93 -3.86 17.99
CA ALA A 169 -33.57 -2.57 17.68
C ALA A 169 -34.18 -2.45 16.27
N SER A 170 -34.48 -3.58 15.61
CA SER A 170 -35.01 -3.61 14.23
C SER A 170 -34.11 -2.88 13.21
N PHE A 171 -32.84 -2.66 13.54
CA PHE A 171 -31.92 -1.80 12.81
C PHE A 171 -30.77 -2.56 12.13
N THR A 172 -30.77 -3.89 12.23
CA THR A 172 -29.62 -4.71 11.83
C THR A 172 -29.35 -4.69 10.32
N THR A 173 -30.40 -4.66 9.49
CA THR A 173 -30.24 -4.53 8.02
C THR A 173 -29.78 -3.12 7.67
N ASP A 174 -30.32 -2.09 8.32
CA ASP A 174 -29.97 -0.69 8.14
C ASP A 174 -28.55 -0.36 8.59
N LEU A 175 -27.99 -1.12 9.53
CA LEU A 175 -26.61 -0.99 9.98
C LEU A 175 -25.61 -1.77 9.10
N ASN A 176 -25.94 -3.01 8.72
CA ASN A 176 -25.03 -3.88 7.96
C ASN A 176 -25.15 -3.70 6.43
N GLY A 177 -26.31 -3.27 5.94
CA GLY A 177 -26.59 -3.02 4.52
C GLY A 177 -25.68 -1.95 3.92
N PRO A 178 -25.56 -0.76 4.54
CA PRO A 178 -24.60 0.25 4.10
C PRO A 178 -23.15 -0.22 4.18
N ALA A 179 -22.79 -1.08 5.16
CA ALA A 179 -21.43 -1.62 5.26
C ALA A 179 -21.10 -2.58 4.11
N ILE A 180 -22.03 -3.47 3.74
CA ILE A 180 -21.93 -4.37 2.58
C ILE A 180 -21.93 -3.56 1.28
N LYS A 181 -22.85 -2.61 1.14
CA LYS A 181 -22.92 -1.71 -0.02
C LYS A 181 -21.60 -0.96 -0.21
N LYS A 182 -21.06 -0.33 0.85
CA LYS A 182 -19.78 0.39 0.80
C LYS A 182 -18.61 -0.53 0.43
N ALA A 183 -18.57 -1.75 0.96
CA ALA A 183 -17.55 -2.72 0.60
C ALA A 183 -17.64 -3.11 -0.89
N CYS A 184 -18.85 -3.37 -1.39
CA CYS A 184 -19.09 -3.72 -2.79
C CYS A 184 -18.79 -2.55 -3.74
N GLU A 185 -19.23 -1.32 -3.42
CA GLU A 185 -18.94 -0.12 -4.22
C GLU A 185 -17.43 0.13 -4.32
N LYS A 186 -16.69 -0.06 -3.22
CA LYS A 186 -15.23 0.03 -3.22
C LYS A 186 -14.58 -1.03 -4.12
N LEU A 187 -15.15 -2.23 -4.21
CA LEU A 187 -14.68 -3.28 -5.12
C LEU A 187 -15.04 -2.97 -6.58
N VAL A 188 -16.23 -2.44 -6.86
CA VAL A 188 -16.63 -1.99 -8.21
C VAL A 188 -15.71 -0.87 -8.70
N GLU A 189 -15.40 0.10 -7.86
CA GLU A 189 -14.45 1.18 -8.17
C GLU A 189 -13.09 0.62 -8.58
N ARG A 190 -12.60 -0.39 -7.83
CA ARG A 190 -11.32 -1.07 -8.12
C ARG A 190 -11.35 -1.90 -9.40
N LEU A 191 -12.51 -2.48 -9.74
CA LEU A 191 -12.68 -3.27 -10.96
C LEU A 191 -12.94 -2.41 -12.20
N ARG A 192 -13.34 -1.14 -12.04
CA ARG A 192 -13.68 -0.23 -13.15
C ARG A 192 -12.58 -0.10 -14.21
N PRO A 193 -11.28 0.04 -13.88
CA PRO A 193 -10.23 0.10 -14.90
C PRO A 193 -10.16 -1.16 -15.77
N TYR A 194 -10.39 -2.34 -15.19
CA TYR A 194 -10.37 -3.62 -15.90
C TYR A 194 -11.62 -3.81 -16.76
N LYS A 195 -12.79 -3.38 -16.27
CA LYS A 195 -14.03 -3.33 -17.05
C LYS A 195 -13.91 -2.38 -18.25
N HIS A 196 -13.27 -1.21 -18.07
CA HIS A 196 -13.01 -0.30 -19.20
C HIS A 196 -11.98 -0.86 -20.19
N ALA A 197 -10.95 -1.55 -19.70
CA ALA A 197 -9.92 -2.15 -20.55
C ALA A 197 -10.42 -3.37 -21.34
N ASN A 198 -11.41 -4.10 -20.82
CA ASN A 198 -12.05 -5.22 -21.49
C ASN A 198 -13.58 -5.19 -21.31
N PRO A 199 -14.32 -4.29 -21.99
CA PRO A 199 -15.76 -4.11 -21.79
C PRO A 199 -16.60 -5.35 -22.13
N GLN A 200 -16.08 -6.23 -22.99
CA GLN A 200 -16.73 -7.47 -23.43
C GLN A 200 -16.40 -8.67 -22.52
N GLY A 201 -15.45 -8.52 -21.58
CA GLY A 201 -15.10 -9.56 -20.62
C GLY A 201 -16.20 -9.77 -19.58
N GLY A 202 -16.27 -10.97 -19.00
CA GLY A 202 -17.14 -11.23 -17.86
C GLY A 202 -16.54 -10.74 -16.54
N PHE A 203 -17.34 -10.77 -15.46
CA PHE A 203 -16.88 -10.46 -14.10
C PHE A 203 -15.61 -11.26 -13.72
N LYS A 204 -15.58 -12.55 -14.07
CA LYS A 204 -14.42 -13.41 -13.89
C LYS A 204 -13.17 -12.91 -14.61
N ASP A 205 -13.29 -12.40 -15.83
CA ASP A 205 -12.14 -11.91 -16.61
C ASP A 205 -11.58 -10.63 -16.01
N TRP A 206 -12.45 -9.73 -15.55
CA TRP A 206 -12.03 -8.51 -14.85
C TRP A 206 -11.38 -8.83 -13.51
N VAL A 207 -11.94 -9.79 -12.77
CA VAL A 207 -11.37 -10.29 -11.51
C VAL A 207 -10.03 -10.97 -11.76
N GLN A 208 -9.89 -11.75 -12.83
CA GLN A 208 -8.65 -12.42 -13.20
C GLN A 208 -7.58 -11.43 -13.64
N ALA A 209 -7.94 -10.39 -14.40
CA ALA A 209 -7.05 -9.31 -14.80
C ALA A 209 -6.62 -8.48 -13.58
N ALA A 210 -7.56 -8.14 -12.70
CA ALA A 210 -7.28 -7.46 -11.43
C ALA A 210 -6.42 -8.31 -10.49
N TYR A 211 -6.60 -9.63 -10.50
CA TYR A 211 -5.78 -10.56 -9.72
C TYR A 211 -4.32 -10.62 -10.20
N MET A 212 -4.07 -10.34 -11.48
CA MET A 212 -2.71 -10.39 -12.04
C MET A 212 -1.96 -9.06 -11.95
N ASP A 213 -2.62 -7.95 -11.62
CA ASP A 213 -1.98 -6.64 -11.45
C ASP A 213 -1.42 -6.50 -10.02
N ARG A 214 -0.09 -6.64 -9.85
CA ARG A 214 0.58 -6.73 -8.55
C ARG A 214 1.98 -6.09 -8.57
N ILE A 215 2.57 -5.89 -7.39
CA ILE A 215 4.00 -5.55 -7.26
C ILE A 215 4.82 -6.67 -7.91
N LEU A 216 5.56 -6.33 -8.96
CA LEU A 216 6.29 -7.33 -9.75
C LEU A 216 7.46 -7.93 -8.97
N ARG A 217 8.26 -7.10 -8.29
CA ARG A 217 9.43 -7.53 -7.53
C ARG A 217 9.87 -6.52 -6.48
N THR A 218 10.42 -7.04 -5.38
CA THR A 218 11.18 -6.28 -4.39
C THR A 218 12.44 -7.05 -4.00
N ASP A 219 13.56 -6.34 -3.90
CA ASP A 219 14.83 -6.85 -3.39
C ASP A 219 15.24 -5.99 -2.17
N ILE A 220 15.58 -6.63 -1.05
CA ILE A 220 15.98 -5.98 0.21
C ILE A 220 17.34 -6.53 0.67
N VAL A 221 18.25 -5.62 1.03
CA VAL A 221 19.46 -5.94 1.79
C VAL A 221 19.37 -5.22 3.13
N MET A 222 19.44 -5.97 4.22
CA MET A 222 19.31 -5.43 5.57
C MET A 222 20.51 -5.78 6.44
N ASP A 223 21.11 -4.77 7.06
CA ASP A 223 22.12 -4.98 8.10
C ASP A 223 21.42 -5.20 9.45
N ILE A 224 21.51 -6.43 9.94
CA ILE A 224 20.98 -6.83 11.25
C ILE A 224 22.08 -7.31 12.22
N GLY A 225 23.34 -7.02 11.91
CA GLY A 225 24.49 -7.61 12.58
C GLY A 225 24.53 -9.14 12.46
N GLU A 226 25.00 -9.81 13.51
CA GLU A 226 24.94 -11.26 13.61
C GLU A 226 23.54 -11.66 14.11
N SER A 227 22.70 -12.09 13.17
CA SER A 227 21.33 -12.50 13.45
C SER A 227 21.28 -13.61 14.50
N LEU A 228 20.44 -13.42 15.53
CA LEU A 228 20.18 -14.46 16.53
C LEU A 228 19.36 -15.61 15.94
N ASN A 229 18.43 -15.27 15.04
CA ASN A 229 17.59 -16.23 14.35
C ASN A 229 17.19 -15.66 12.98
N PRO A 230 17.92 -16.05 11.91
CA PRO A 230 17.70 -15.52 10.57
C PRO A 230 16.27 -15.74 10.06
N ALA A 231 15.63 -16.85 10.42
CA ALA A 231 14.26 -17.14 9.98
C ALA A 231 13.24 -16.16 10.59
N VAL A 232 13.40 -15.83 11.88
CA VAL A 232 12.55 -14.85 12.56
C VAL A 232 12.82 -13.45 12.02
N ASP A 233 14.09 -13.09 11.84
CA ASP A 233 14.47 -11.76 11.40
C ASP A 233 14.02 -11.48 9.95
N ILE A 234 14.11 -12.48 9.07
CA ILE A 234 13.53 -12.41 7.71
C ILE A 234 12.02 -12.21 7.78
N GLY A 235 11.31 -12.98 8.61
CA GLY A 235 9.87 -12.80 8.79
C GLY A 235 9.47 -11.41 9.32
N GLN A 236 10.31 -10.80 10.16
CA GLN A 236 10.13 -9.41 10.61
C GLN A 236 10.35 -8.41 9.48
N ILE A 237 11.35 -8.61 8.63
CA ILE A 237 11.62 -7.77 7.46
C ILE A 237 10.44 -7.81 6.50
N GLU A 238 9.99 -9.01 6.13
CA GLU A 238 8.86 -9.20 5.22
C GLU A 238 7.57 -8.59 5.78
N GLY A 239 7.25 -8.89 7.04
CA GLY A 239 6.05 -8.39 7.71
C GLY A 239 6.05 -6.86 7.84
N ALA A 240 7.19 -6.27 8.23
CA ALA A 240 7.33 -4.81 8.34
C ALA A 240 7.22 -4.14 6.97
N PHE A 241 7.88 -4.69 5.94
CA PHE A 241 7.79 -4.17 4.57
C PHE A 241 6.35 -4.16 4.05
N VAL A 242 5.63 -5.29 4.19
CA VAL A 242 4.23 -5.38 3.74
C VAL A 242 3.35 -4.41 4.54
N GLN A 243 3.56 -4.26 5.85
CA GLN A 243 2.85 -3.27 6.66
C GLN A 243 3.09 -1.83 6.18
N GLY A 244 4.33 -1.49 5.84
CA GLY A 244 4.66 -0.19 5.26
C GLY A 244 4.03 0.01 3.88
N TYR A 245 4.00 -1.02 3.03
CA TYR A 245 3.30 -0.97 1.74
C TYR A 245 1.82 -0.62 1.94
N GLY A 246 1.16 -1.24 2.92
CA GLY A 246 -0.20 -0.89 3.33
C GLY A 246 -0.35 0.59 3.65
N MET A 247 0.51 1.11 4.53
CA MET A 247 0.54 2.51 4.93
C MET A 247 0.71 3.47 3.75
N TRP A 248 1.53 3.13 2.76
CA TRP A 248 1.82 4.03 1.63
C TRP A 248 0.84 3.93 0.47
N MET A 249 0.20 2.79 0.27
CA MET A 249 -0.52 2.50 -0.98
C MET A 249 -1.99 2.11 -0.79
N MET A 250 -2.40 1.66 0.39
CA MET A 250 -3.72 1.02 0.57
C MET A 250 -4.56 1.56 1.71
N GLU A 251 -3.95 1.75 2.88
CA GLU A 251 -4.63 1.98 4.16
C GLU A 251 -5.04 3.45 4.29
N ASP A 252 -6.31 3.73 3.98
CA ASP A 252 -6.86 5.10 4.00
C ASP A 252 -7.93 5.27 5.09
N LEU A 253 -7.72 6.27 5.96
CA LEU A 253 -8.68 6.68 6.98
C LEU A 253 -9.51 7.85 6.46
N GLU A 254 -10.79 7.60 6.19
CA GLU A 254 -11.68 8.63 5.66
C GLU A 254 -12.57 9.17 6.77
N PHE A 255 -12.65 10.50 6.88
CA PHE A 255 -13.51 11.18 7.84
C PHE A 255 -14.56 12.03 7.10
N SER A 256 -15.78 12.08 7.65
CA SER A 256 -16.81 13.01 7.17
C SER A 256 -16.41 14.47 7.43
N PRO A 257 -17.09 15.44 6.79
CA PRO A 257 -16.93 16.86 7.13
C PRO A 257 -17.21 17.19 8.61
N SER A 258 -18.00 16.37 9.30
CA SER A 258 -18.30 16.47 10.72
C SER A 258 -17.28 15.74 11.63
N GLY A 259 -16.24 15.12 11.07
CA GLY A 259 -15.19 14.41 11.83
C GLY A 259 -15.49 12.95 12.17
N GLU A 260 -16.55 12.35 11.60
CA GLU A 260 -16.92 10.96 11.85
C GLU A 260 -16.04 10.00 11.02
N LEU A 261 -15.41 9.01 11.65
CA LEU A 261 -14.62 7.99 10.96
C LEU A 261 -15.53 7.09 10.10
N ARG A 262 -15.29 7.09 8.79
CA ARG A 262 -16.06 6.33 7.80
C ARG A 262 -15.44 4.98 7.46
N THR A 263 -14.14 4.78 7.70
CA THR A 263 -13.43 3.52 7.44
C THR A 263 -13.16 2.74 8.72
N ALA A 264 -14.24 2.43 9.45
CA ALA A 264 -14.18 1.85 10.79
C ALA A 264 -14.29 0.30 10.81
N GLY A 265 -13.77 -0.40 9.80
CA GLY A 265 -13.76 -1.86 9.77
C GLY A 265 -13.07 -2.46 8.55
N PRO A 266 -12.79 -3.78 8.52
CA PRO A 266 -12.07 -4.43 7.42
C PRO A 266 -12.81 -4.35 6.06
N SER A 267 -14.11 -4.05 6.06
CA SER A 267 -14.91 -3.79 4.85
C SER A 267 -14.44 -2.59 4.07
N ASN A 268 -13.97 -1.56 4.78
CA ASN A 268 -13.78 -0.23 4.22
C ASN A 268 -12.38 0.33 4.53
N TYR A 269 -11.69 -0.16 5.57
CA TYR A 269 -10.25 -0.04 5.79
C TYR A 269 -9.54 -1.30 5.28
N LYS A 270 -8.61 -1.15 4.33
CA LYS A 270 -8.03 -2.29 3.60
C LYS A 270 -6.54 -2.40 3.89
N ILE A 271 -6.18 -3.37 4.72
CA ILE A 271 -4.80 -3.79 4.92
C ILE A 271 -4.30 -4.64 3.73
N PRO A 272 -2.98 -4.76 3.55
CA PRO A 272 -2.39 -5.72 2.63
C PRO A 272 -2.81 -7.15 2.93
N THR A 273 -3.01 -7.91 1.87
CA THR A 273 -3.32 -9.34 1.87
C THR A 273 -2.17 -10.11 1.24
N SER A 274 -2.25 -11.44 1.20
CA SER A 274 -1.26 -12.27 0.47
C SER A 274 -1.12 -11.91 -1.01
N ARG A 275 -2.08 -11.17 -1.59
CA ARG A 275 -2.04 -10.70 -2.98
C ARG A 275 -1.16 -9.47 -3.18
N ASP A 276 -0.91 -8.73 -2.11
CA ASP A 276 -0.23 -7.44 -2.13
C ASP A 276 1.28 -7.58 -1.89
N VAL A 277 1.73 -8.79 -1.50
CA VAL A 277 3.14 -9.16 -1.38
C VAL A 277 3.79 -9.19 -2.78
N PRO A 278 5.04 -8.70 -2.94
CA PRO A 278 5.76 -8.77 -4.21
C PRO A 278 5.81 -10.19 -4.78
N GLN A 279 5.59 -10.32 -6.10
CA GLN A 279 5.59 -11.62 -6.77
C GLN A 279 6.96 -12.31 -6.68
N GLU A 280 8.03 -11.56 -6.86
CA GLU A 280 9.39 -11.96 -6.49
C GLU A 280 9.81 -11.12 -5.28
N PHE A 281 10.02 -11.75 -4.12
CA PHE A 281 10.40 -11.06 -2.89
C PHE A 281 11.71 -11.64 -2.34
N ASN A 282 12.81 -10.92 -2.57
CA ASN A 282 14.15 -11.35 -2.16
C ASN A 282 14.61 -10.55 -0.95
N VAL A 283 14.97 -11.25 0.13
CA VAL A 283 15.54 -10.66 1.35
C VAL A 283 16.92 -11.24 1.62
N SER A 284 17.91 -10.37 1.70
CA SER A 284 19.30 -10.70 2.00
C SER A 284 19.74 -9.99 3.28
N LEU A 285 20.54 -10.68 4.09
CA LEU A 285 21.14 -10.12 5.30
C LEU A 285 22.59 -9.75 5.01
N LEU A 286 22.98 -8.52 5.31
CA LEU A 286 24.36 -8.06 5.12
C LEU A 286 25.31 -8.91 5.97
N LYS A 287 26.39 -9.41 5.37
CA LYS A 287 27.39 -10.24 6.05
C LYS A 287 28.53 -9.40 6.60
N GLY A 288 29.12 -9.85 7.72
CA GLY A 288 30.33 -9.24 8.28
C GLY A 288 30.08 -7.88 8.94
N SER A 289 28.86 -7.63 9.44
CA SER A 289 28.43 -6.36 10.04
C SER A 289 28.14 -6.46 11.54
N ALA A 290 28.88 -7.32 12.25
CA ALA A 290 28.72 -7.60 13.67
C ALA A 290 28.63 -6.32 14.53
N ASN A 291 27.58 -6.23 15.36
CA ASN A 291 27.35 -5.09 16.24
C ASN A 291 28.10 -5.27 17.58
N LYS A 292 29.05 -4.39 17.91
CA LYS A 292 29.80 -4.52 19.18
C LYS A 292 28.97 -4.18 20.43
N HIS A 293 27.84 -3.50 20.26
CA HIS A 293 27.08 -2.91 21.37
C HIS A 293 25.83 -3.69 21.77
N ALA A 294 25.49 -4.75 21.04
CA ALA A 294 24.29 -5.55 21.29
C ALA A 294 24.65 -7.01 21.58
N ILE A 295 23.69 -7.72 22.19
CA ILE A 295 23.85 -9.12 22.57
C ILE A 295 24.17 -9.99 21.35
N TYR A 296 25.20 -10.82 21.47
CA TYR A 296 25.76 -11.67 20.42
C TYR A 296 25.94 -10.97 19.07
N SER A 297 26.22 -9.68 19.11
CA SER A 297 26.41 -8.85 17.93
C SER A 297 25.22 -8.66 16.99
N SER A 298 24.01 -8.83 17.51
CA SER A 298 22.74 -8.64 16.79
C SER A 298 22.29 -7.17 16.64
N LYS A 299 21.21 -6.94 15.88
CA LYS A 299 20.48 -5.66 15.83
C LYS A 299 18.98 -5.90 15.83
N GLY A 300 18.22 -4.96 16.40
CA GLY A 300 16.75 -5.00 16.36
C GLY A 300 16.23 -4.74 14.94
N VAL A 301 15.38 -5.64 14.44
CA VAL A 301 14.89 -5.63 13.04
C VAL A 301 13.41 -5.30 12.91
N GLY A 302 12.68 -5.14 14.02
CA GLY A 302 11.23 -4.98 13.99
C GLY A 302 10.78 -3.78 13.13
N GLU A 303 11.06 -2.57 13.56
CA GLU A 303 10.54 -1.37 12.91
C GLU A 303 11.27 -0.92 11.62
N PRO A 304 12.61 -1.02 11.53
CA PRO A 304 13.37 -0.41 10.42
C PRO A 304 12.91 -0.79 8.99
N PRO A 305 12.59 -2.06 8.67
CA PRO A 305 12.27 -2.46 7.30
C PRO A 305 10.95 -1.91 6.80
N MET A 306 10.09 -1.38 7.68
CA MET A 306 8.81 -0.80 7.30
C MET A 306 8.99 0.34 6.29
N PHE A 307 10.03 1.17 6.43
CA PHE A 307 10.24 2.30 5.52
C PHE A 307 10.71 1.89 4.13
N LEU A 308 11.36 0.74 3.97
CA LEU A 308 11.85 0.26 2.68
C LEU A 308 10.73 0.09 1.65
N SER A 309 9.49 -0.12 2.10
CA SER A 309 8.29 -0.16 1.26
C SER A 309 7.97 1.17 0.55
N ALA A 310 8.55 2.29 0.98
CA ALA A 310 8.46 3.56 0.25
C ALA A 310 9.05 3.45 -1.17
N SER A 311 9.93 2.47 -1.42
CA SER A 311 10.38 2.12 -2.77
C SER A 311 9.22 1.81 -3.73
N VAL A 312 8.12 1.24 -3.23
CA VAL A 312 6.95 0.94 -4.06
C VAL A 312 6.20 2.22 -4.43
N LEU A 313 6.07 3.17 -3.49
CA LEU A 313 5.50 4.49 -3.74
C LEU A 313 6.29 5.24 -4.81
N PHE A 314 7.62 5.26 -4.70
CA PHE A 314 8.47 5.96 -5.67
C PHE A 314 8.55 5.25 -7.02
N ALA A 315 8.44 3.91 -7.05
CA ALA A 315 8.27 3.18 -8.30
C ALA A 315 6.94 3.53 -8.98
N ALA A 316 5.84 3.61 -8.23
CA ALA A 316 4.56 4.07 -8.76
C ALA A 316 4.66 5.52 -9.27
N ARG A 317 5.32 6.41 -8.52
CA ARG A 317 5.58 7.79 -8.94
C ARG A 317 6.33 7.86 -10.28
N GLU A 318 7.38 7.07 -10.47
CA GLU A 318 8.12 7.03 -11.73
C GLU A 318 7.23 6.55 -12.89
N ALA A 319 6.42 5.51 -12.68
CA ALA A 319 5.47 5.03 -13.68
C ALA A 319 4.45 6.12 -14.08
N ILE A 320 3.91 6.85 -13.10
CA ILE A 320 2.98 7.95 -13.34
C ILE A 320 3.68 9.12 -14.06
N ASN A 321 4.89 9.50 -13.66
CA ASN A 321 5.67 10.53 -14.34
C ASN A 321 5.93 10.18 -15.80
N SER A 322 6.21 8.90 -16.10
CA SER A 322 6.34 8.42 -17.49
C SER A 322 5.05 8.64 -18.29
N ARG A 323 3.88 8.37 -17.70
CA ARG A 323 2.58 8.62 -18.35
C ARG A 323 2.29 10.12 -18.50
N ARG A 324 2.56 10.92 -17.46
CA ARG A 324 2.36 12.37 -17.46
C ARG A 324 3.17 13.03 -18.58
N LYS A 325 4.44 12.62 -18.74
CA LYS A 325 5.31 13.09 -19.83
C LYS A 325 4.73 12.80 -21.22
N GLN A 326 4.17 11.59 -21.44
CA GLN A 326 3.47 11.29 -22.71
C GLN A 326 2.24 12.17 -22.93
N ASN A 327 1.56 12.57 -21.86
CA ASN A 327 0.39 13.46 -21.90
C ASN A 327 0.78 14.95 -21.98
N GLY A 328 2.06 15.28 -22.11
CA GLY A 328 2.59 16.64 -22.15
C GLY A 328 2.48 17.39 -20.81
N ILE A 329 2.53 16.66 -19.69
CA ILE A 329 2.46 17.23 -18.35
C ILE A 329 3.83 17.12 -17.69
N ASP A 330 4.53 18.25 -17.64
CA ASP A 330 5.87 18.36 -17.05
C ASP A 330 5.86 18.96 -15.63
N GLU A 331 4.69 19.31 -15.10
CA GLU A 331 4.54 19.78 -13.73
C GLU A 331 4.94 18.70 -12.71
N TYR A 332 5.61 19.14 -11.65
CA TYR A 332 5.97 18.29 -10.52
C TYR A 332 4.78 17.51 -9.98
N LEU A 333 4.94 16.19 -9.88
CA LEU A 333 3.94 15.33 -9.29
C LEU A 333 4.03 15.37 -7.76
N ARG A 334 3.11 16.10 -7.13
CA ARG A 334 2.82 15.91 -5.71
C ARG A 334 1.93 14.68 -5.55
N LEU A 335 2.47 13.63 -4.92
CA LEU A 335 1.75 12.40 -4.63
C LEU A 335 1.64 12.21 -3.11
N ASP A 336 0.47 12.54 -2.57
CA ASP A 336 0.18 12.39 -1.14
C ASP A 336 -0.11 10.91 -0.79
N THR A 337 0.29 10.49 0.41
CA THR A 337 0.07 9.13 0.92
C THR A 337 -1.22 9.03 1.76
N PRO A 338 -1.91 7.88 1.77
CA PRO A 338 -1.66 6.71 0.94
C PRO A 338 -1.96 7.00 -0.53
N ALA A 339 -1.09 6.59 -1.45
CA ALA A 339 -1.24 6.74 -2.90
C ALA A 339 -2.14 5.61 -3.44
N THR A 340 -3.41 5.67 -3.05
CA THR A 340 -4.44 4.73 -3.43
C THR A 340 -4.71 4.74 -4.93
N GLY A 341 -5.32 3.65 -5.44
CA GLY A 341 -5.56 3.48 -6.88
C GLY A 341 -6.34 4.64 -7.54
N ASP A 342 -7.27 5.27 -6.82
CA ASP A 342 -7.98 6.48 -7.27
C ASP A 342 -7.02 7.68 -7.41
N LYS A 343 -6.16 7.94 -6.42
CA LYS A 343 -5.17 9.02 -6.48
C LYS A 343 -4.15 8.80 -7.60
N LEU A 344 -3.67 7.55 -7.78
CA LEU A 344 -2.78 7.19 -8.88
C LEU A 344 -3.46 7.38 -10.25
N ARG A 345 -4.71 6.94 -10.39
CA ARG A 345 -5.48 7.13 -11.64
C ARG A 345 -5.65 8.60 -12.00
N LEU A 346 -5.98 9.45 -11.02
CA LEU A 346 -6.14 10.89 -11.22
C LEU A 346 -4.81 11.56 -11.60
N ALA A 347 -3.69 11.09 -11.02
CA ALA A 347 -2.36 11.64 -11.28
C ALA A 347 -1.85 11.44 -12.71
N CYS A 348 -2.35 10.43 -13.44
CA CYS A 348 -2.02 10.18 -14.86
C CYS A 348 -2.33 11.37 -15.79
N GLY A 349 -3.36 12.19 -15.46
CA GLY A 349 -3.64 13.45 -16.15
C GLY A 349 -4.07 13.36 -17.63
N ASP A 350 -4.61 12.22 -18.06
CA ASP A 350 -5.14 12.07 -19.42
C ASP A 350 -6.45 12.85 -19.66
N TRP A 351 -6.92 12.83 -20.90
CA TRP A 351 -8.10 13.57 -21.36
C TRP A 351 -9.37 13.23 -20.56
N LEU A 352 -9.56 11.97 -20.14
CA LEU A 352 -10.70 11.55 -19.32
C LEU A 352 -10.76 12.32 -18.00
N ILE A 353 -9.60 12.55 -17.37
CA ILE A 353 -9.54 13.32 -16.13
C ILE A 353 -9.85 14.80 -16.38
N ARG A 354 -9.44 15.34 -17.52
CA ARG A 354 -9.71 16.75 -17.88
C ARG A 354 -11.21 16.98 -18.12
N GLU A 355 -11.88 16.07 -18.81
CA GLU A 355 -13.33 16.11 -19.01
C GLU A 355 -14.14 15.89 -17.73
N ALA A 356 -13.63 15.05 -16.82
CA ALA A 356 -14.29 14.76 -15.56
C ALA A 356 -14.23 15.92 -14.54
N LYS A 357 -13.34 16.92 -14.74
CA LYS A 357 -13.25 18.09 -13.85
C LYS A 357 -14.49 18.98 -14.00
N LYS A 358 -15.45 18.80 -13.10
CA LYS A 358 -16.63 19.68 -12.95
C LYS A 358 -16.41 20.72 -11.85
N THR A 359 -17.02 21.88 -12.01
CA THR A 359 -17.03 22.97 -11.00
C THR A 359 -18.13 22.71 -9.96
N GLY A 360 -17.74 22.56 -8.69
CA GLY A 360 -18.65 22.38 -7.55
C GLY A 360 -17.93 21.85 -6.31
N LYS A 361 -18.14 22.47 -5.15
CA LYS A 361 -17.47 22.11 -3.88
C LYS A 361 -18.51 21.56 -2.89
N VAL A 362 -18.95 20.33 -3.08
CA VAL A 362 -19.54 19.54 -1.99
C VAL A 362 -18.69 18.28 -1.87
N SER A 363 -17.85 18.24 -0.84
CA SER A 363 -16.96 17.10 -0.59
C SER A 363 -17.61 16.16 0.41
N TRP A 364 -17.59 14.87 0.09
CA TRP A 364 -18.07 13.81 0.98
C TRP A 364 -17.06 13.43 2.06
N ARG A 365 -15.79 13.85 1.91
CA ARG A 365 -14.69 13.60 2.85
C ARG A 365 -13.81 14.83 3.07
N ILE A 366 -13.11 14.89 4.19
CA ILE A 366 -11.99 15.81 4.41
C ILE A 366 -10.70 15.01 4.19
N ASN A 367 -9.73 15.60 3.48
CA ASN A 367 -8.36 15.11 3.46
C ASN A 367 -7.65 15.73 4.68
N ILE A 368 -7.23 14.90 5.64
CA ILE A 368 -6.51 15.33 6.84
C ILE A 368 -5.01 15.27 6.60
#